data_AF-A0A4Q4D1L3-F1
#
_entry.id   AF-A0A4Q4D1L3-F1
#
_cell.length_a   1.000
_cell.length_b   1.000
_cell.length_c   1.000
_cell.angle_alpha   90.00
_cell.angle_beta   90.00
_cell.angle_gamma   90.00
#
_symmetry.space_group_name_H-M   'P 1'
#
loop_
_entity.id
_entity.type
_entity.pdbx_description
1 polymer ?
#
loop_
_entity_poly.entity_id
_entity_poly.type
_entity_poly.pdbx_seq_one_letter_code
_entity_poly.pdbx_strand_id
1 'polypeptide(L)'
;MRLIATSLLVVAAIVFVLTHGQDGWISYVNAAAEAAMVGAIADWFAVTALFRHPLGLPIPHTAIIPKRKASLGESLQEFVADNFLRDDIVRERVLSAGVAKQAGTWVLEGEHAQRLVEEGSRIMSDGLSRIRRTDVAAVVQEALVPRMAEEPLAPVAGQLLGEIVEDRAHSGLVDLMTDELLRWLGRNGSDVLAIVEERAPWWTPQWLDEK
;
A
#
# COMPACT_ATOMS: atom_id res chain seq x y z
N MET A 1 22.37 21.85 29.71
CA MET A 1 20.97 22.13 30.10
C MET A 1 20.75 21.99 31.61
N ARG A 2 20.75 20.77 32.20
CA ARG A 2 20.47 20.59 33.63
C ARG A 2 21.37 21.40 34.57
N LEU A 3 22.68 21.42 34.30
CA LEU A 3 23.66 22.22 35.07
C LEU A 3 23.36 23.72 35.08
N ILE A 4 22.91 24.26 33.95
CA ILE A 4 22.59 25.69 33.81
C ILE A 4 21.31 26.01 34.58
N ALA A 5 20.27 25.17 34.47
CA ALA A 5 19.03 25.34 35.22
C ALA A 5 19.27 25.26 36.73
N THR A 6 20.06 24.29 37.19
CA THR A 6 20.42 24.17 38.61
C THR A 6 21.30 25.33 39.08
N SER A 7 22.25 25.82 38.26
CA SER A 7 23.07 26.97 38.65
C SER A 7 22.25 28.24 38.74
N LEU A 8 21.28 28.45 37.84
CA LEU A 8 20.41 29.61 37.86
C LEU A 8 19.48 29.59 39.09
N LEU A 9 18.97 28.41 39.46
CA LEU A 9 18.20 28.22 40.69
C LEU A 9 19.03 28.52 41.94
N VAL A 10 20.28 28.03 41.99
CA VAL A 10 21.21 28.32 43.10
C VAL A 10 21.51 29.81 43.17
N VAL A 11 21.75 30.48 42.04
CA VAL A 11 21.96 31.93 41.99
C VAL A 11 20.72 32.67 42.51
N ALA A 12 19.52 32.31 42.06
CA ALA A 12 18.28 32.90 42.57
C ALA A 12 18.11 32.70 44.08
N ALA A 13 18.43 31.52 44.60
CA ALA A 13 18.40 31.25 46.04
C ALA A 13 19.43 32.10 46.82
N ILE A 14 20.65 32.26 46.30
CA ILE A 14 21.68 33.13 46.90
C ILE A 14 21.20 34.60 46.91
N VAL A 15 20.67 35.09 45.79
CA VAL A 15 20.15 36.46 45.69
C VAL A 15 19.00 36.66 46.66
N PHE A 16 18.08 35.70 46.78
CA PHE A 16 16.98 35.74 47.73
C PHE A 16 17.48 35.86 49.18
N VAL A 17 18.45 35.03 49.59
CA VAL A 17 19.00 35.07 50.95
C VAL A 17 19.73 36.39 51.23
N LEU A 18 20.54 36.90 50.29
CA LEU A 18 21.30 38.13 50.46
C LEU A 18 20.44 39.40 50.51
N THR A 19 19.28 39.37 49.85
CA THR A 19 18.35 40.50 49.78
C THR A 19 17.23 40.41 50.84
N HIS A 20 17.20 39.33 51.63
CA HIS A 20 16.18 39.11 52.64
C HIS A 20 16.27 40.14 53.78
N GLY A 21 15.17 40.83 54.07
CA GLY A 21 15.10 41.85 55.12
C GLY A 21 15.72 43.21 54.77
N GLN A 22 16.02 43.47 53.50
CA GLN A 22 16.48 44.79 53.03
C GLN A 22 15.33 45.62 52.46
N ASP A 23 15.29 46.90 52.81
CA ASP A 23 14.24 47.83 52.41
C ASP A 23 14.55 48.60 51.11
N GLY A 24 13.52 49.22 50.54
CA GLY A 24 13.64 50.04 49.33
C GLY A 24 13.66 49.20 48.05
N TRP A 25 14.44 49.63 47.05
CA TRP A 25 14.45 48.99 45.72
C TRP A 25 14.94 47.53 45.73
N ILE A 26 15.69 47.14 46.77
CA ILE A 26 16.21 45.77 46.97
C ILE A 26 15.08 44.77 47.25
N SER A 27 13.95 45.22 47.82
CA SER A 27 12.76 44.38 48.04
C SER A 27 12.17 43.84 46.74
N TYR A 28 12.22 44.61 45.64
CA TYR A 28 11.79 44.13 44.32
C TYR A 28 12.69 43.01 43.78
N VAL A 29 13.99 43.10 44.06
CA VAL A 29 14.97 42.06 43.69
C VAL A 29 14.71 40.80 44.52
N ASN A 30 14.39 40.95 45.81
CA ASN A 30 14.03 39.82 46.67
C ASN A 30 12.78 39.10 46.17
N ALA A 31 11.71 39.85 45.86
CA ALA A 31 10.47 39.30 45.33
C ALA A 31 10.67 38.62 43.96
N ALA A 32 11.50 39.20 43.09
CA ALA A 32 11.84 38.59 41.81
C ALA A 32 12.63 37.28 41.99
N ALA A 33 13.57 37.23 42.94
CA ALA A 33 14.33 36.03 43.27
C ALA A 33 13.46 34.94 43.88
N GLU A 34 12.51 35.31 44.75
CA GLU A 34 11.52 34.40 45.31
C GLU A 34 10.63 33.80 44.22
N ALA A 35 10.07 34.65 43.35
CA ALA A 35 9.24 34.21 42.24
C ALA A 35 10.01 33.28 41.27
N ALA A 36 11.27 33.60 40.97
CA ALA A 36 12.12 32.77 40.12
C ALA A 36 12.41 31.40 40.76
N MET A 37 12.68 31.36 42.07
CA MET A 37 12.93 30.11 42.80
C MET A 37 11.69 29.22 42.84
N VAL A 38 10.55 29.79 43.23
CA VAL A 38 9.27 29.06 43.29
C VAL A 38 8.85 28.58 41.91
N GLY A 39 8.96 29.43 40.88
CA GLY A 39 8.63 29.09 39.49
C GLY A 39 9.47 27.93 38.96
N ALA A 40 10.78 27.94 39.22
CA ALA A 40 11.68 26.86 38.80
C ALA A 40 11.37 25.53 39.50
N ILE A 41 11.02 25.55 40.80
CA ILE A 41 10.60 24.35 41.54
C ILE A 41 9.25 23.83 41.01
N ALA A 42 8.31 24.73 40.69
CA ALA A 42 7.01 24.38 40.15
C ALA A 42 7.11 23.72 38.77
N ASP A 43 7.94 24.26 37.87
CA ASP A 43 8.19 23.67 36.54
C ASP A 43 8.80 22.27 36.65
N TRP A 44 9.82 22.12 37.51
CA TRP A 44 10.40 20.81 37.80
C TRP A 44 9.36 19.81 38.31
N PHE A 45 8.48 20.25 39.23
CA PHE A 45 7.40 19.43 39.75
C PHE A 45 6.40 19.06 38.66
N ALA A 46 5.99 19.99 37.79
CA ALA A 46 5.02 19.75 36.73
C ALA A 46 5.51 18.70 35.72
N VAL A 47 6.73 18.86 35.22
CA VAL A 47 7.33 17.88 34.28
C VAL A 47 7.50 16.54 34.98
N THR A 48 7.97 16.52 36.23
CA THR A 48 8.14 15.27 36.98
C THR A 48 6.80 14.60 37.22
N ALA A 49 5.76 15.34 37.63
CA ALA A 49 4.41 14.83 37.87
C ALA A 49 3.71 14.35 36.60
N LEU A 50 4.09 14.85 35.43
CA LEU A 50 3.56 14.34 34.16
C LEU A 50 4.06 12.90 33.89
N PHE A 51 5.34 12.63 34.16
CA PHE A 51 5.99 11.37 33.78
C PHE A 51 6.22 10.38 34.94
N ARG A 52 6.36 10.85 36.18
CA ARG A 52 6.80 10.10 37.36
C ARG A 52 6.16 10.66 38.65
N HIS A 53 6.50 10.06 39.78
CA HIS A 53 6.14 10.53 41.11
C HIS A 53 7.26 11.44 41.65
N PRO A 54 7.00 12.71 41.98
CA PRO A 54 8.00 13.62 42.53
C PRO A 54 8.51 13.08 43.87
N LEU A 55 9.83 13.12 44.07
CA LEU A 55 10.51 12.55 45.26
C LEU A 55 10.24 11.06 45.52
N GLY A 56 9.66 10.32 44.55
CA GLY A 56 9.29 8.91 44.72
C GLY A 56 8.04 8.68 45.59
N LEU A 57 7.34 9.75 46.01
CA LEU A 57 6.16 9.64 46.85
C LEU A 57 4.89 9.45 45.99
N PRO A 58 4.00 8.49 46.32
CA PRO A 58 2.78 8.23 45.56
C PRO A 58 1.72 9.31 45.81
N ILE A 59 1.97 10.52 45.32
CA ILE A 59 1.03 11.65 45.41
C ILE A 59 -0.16 11.38 44.45
N PRO A 60 -1.41 11.58 44.89
CA PRO A 60 -2.56 11.50 44.00
C PRO A 60 -2.41 12.51 42.84
N HIS A 61 -2.87 12.13 41.63
CA HIS A 61 -2.78 12.94 40.40
C HIS A 61 -1.37 13.21 39.82
N THR A 62 -0.31 12.53 40.28
CA THR A 62 1.00 12.51 39.58
C THR A 62 1.18 11.25 38.73
N ALA A 63 2.23 11.22 37.91
CA ALA A 63 2.46 10.24 36.84
C ALA A 63 1.28 10.14 35.86
N ILE A 64 0.78 11.29 35.37
CA ILE A 64 -0.42 11.37 34.54
C ILE A 64 -0.27 10.57 33.23
N ILE A 65 0.85 10.72 32.51
CA ILE A 65 1.07 10.03 31.22
C ILE A 65 1.11 8.50 31.41
N PRO A 66 1.91 7.93 32.33
CA PRO A 66 1.87 6.49 32.58
C PRO A 66 0.48 5.97 32.97
N LYS A 67 -0.27 6.71 33.80
CA LYS A 67 -1.61 6.30 34.26
C LYS A 67 -2.67 6.36 33.15
N ARG A 68 -2.57 7.30 32.22
CA ARG A 68 -3.54 7.50 31.12
C ARG A 68 -3.01 7.07 29.75
N LYS A 69 -1.98 6.22 29.71
CA LYS A 69 -1.31 5.80 28.46
C LYS A 69 -2.30 5.22 27.43
N ALA A 70 -3.26 4.41 27.86
CA ALA A 70 -4.26 3.81 26.97
C ALA A 70 -5.15 4.88 26.31
N SER A 71 -5.73 5.77 27.11
CA SER A 71 -6.59 6.87 26.62
C SER A 71 -5.84 7.84 25.72
N LEU A 72 -4.59 8.20 26.05
CA LEU A 72 -3.76 9.02 25.16
C LEU A 72 -3.45 8.30 23.85
N GLY A 73 -3.22 6.99 23.89
CA GLY A 73 -2.98 6.18 22.70
C GLY A 73 -4.18 6.16 21.76
N GLU A 74 -5.38 6.00 22.31
CA GLU A 74 -6.64 6.05 21.55
C GLU A 74 -6.84 7.41 20.89
N SER A 75 -6.70 8.51 21.63
CA SER A 75 -6.83 9.86 21.05
C SER A 75 -5.75 10.16 20.00
N LEU A 76 -4.53 9.65 20.18
CA LEU A 76 -3.47 9.79 19.16
C LEU A 76 -3.77 8.95 17.92
N GLN A 77 -4.33 7.77 18.07
CA GLN A 77 -4.75 6.92 16.96
C GLN A 77 -5.85 7.61 16.14
N GLU A 78 -6.88 8.13 16.82
CA GLU A 78 -7.97 8.88 16.19
C GLU A 78 -7.42 10.11 15.46
N PHE A 79 -6.55 10.88 16.10
CA PHE A 79 -5.89 12.02 15.46
C PHE A 79 -5.10 11.64 14.21
N VAL A 80 -4.31 10.57 14.27
CA VAL A 80 -3.52 10.10 13.11
C VAL A 80 -4.45 9.61 12.00
N ALA A 81 -5.52 8.90 12.34
CA ALA A 81 -6.51 8.44 11.38
C ALA A 81 -7.18 9.62 10.67
N ASP A 82 -7.68 10.58 11.45
CA ASP A 82 -8.47 11.71 10.94
C ASP A 82 -7.63 12.77 10.21
N ASN A 83 -6.34 12.89 10.51
CA ASN A 83 -5.50 13.91 9.90
C ASN A 83 -4.57 13.38 8.81
N PHE A 84 -4.19 12.09 8.85
CA PHE A 84 -3.21 11.52 7.92
C PHE A 84 -3.71 10.33 7.11
N LEU A 85 -4.72 9.59 7.59
CA LEU A 85 -5.24 8.40 6.91
C LEU A 85 -6.59 8.64 6.23
N ARG A 86 -6.99 9.89 6.04
CA ARG A 86 -8.18 10.19 5.24
C ARG A 86 -7.95 9.78 3.78
N ASP A 87 -8.99 9.21 3.18
CA ASP A 87 -8.95 8.68 1.81
C ASP A 87 -8.43 9.70 0.79
N ASP A 88 -8.87 10.96 0.92
CA ASP A 88 -8.44 12.07 0.06
C ASP A 88 -6.91 12.32 0.15
N ILE A 89 -6.37 12.38 1.37
CA ILE A 89 -4.94 12.61 1.62
C ILE A 89 -4.11 11.41 1.16
N VAL A 90 -4.54 10.19 1.48
CA VAL A 90 -3.83 8.96 1.10
C VAL A 90 -3.81 8.82 -0.42
N ARG A 91 -4.95 9.02 -1.09
CA ARG A 91 -5.06 8.98 -2.55
C ARG A 91 -4.15 10.02 -3.21
N GLU A 92 -4.18 11.26 -2.75
CA GLU A 92 -3.30 12.32 -3.27
C GLU A 92 -1.82 11.95 -3.08
N ARG A 93 -1.45 11.44 -1.91
CA ARG A 93 -0.06 11.02 -1.62
C ARG A 93 0.38 9.86 -2.51
N VAL A 94 -0.44 8.81 -2.66
CA VAL A 94 -0.13 7.66 -3.51
C VAL A 94 0.01 8.07 -4.98
N LEU A 95 -0.88 8.94 -5.46
CA LEU A 95 -0.81 9.46 -6.82
C LEU A 95 0.43 10.34 -7.03
N SER A 96 0.73 11.23 -6.07
CA SER A 96 1.90 12.12 -6.13
C SER A 96 3.23 11.37 -6.04
N ALA A 97 3.27 10.25 -5.32
CA ALA A 97 4.44 9.38 -5.24
C ALA A 97 4.74 8.65 -6.55
N GLY A 98 3.80 8.63 -7.52
CA GLY A 98 4.04 8.08 -8.85
C GLY A 98 4.32 6.58 -8.87
N VAL A 99 3.95 5.84 -7.82
CA VAL A 99 4.29 4.41 -7.65
C VAL A 99 3.79 3.57 -8.84
N ALA A 100 2.56 3.83 -9.30
CA ALA A 100 1.99 3.14 -10.46
C ALA A 100 2.79 3.42 -11.75
N LYS A 101 3.22 4.66 -11.96
CA LYS A 101 4.06 5.04 -13.10
C LYS A 101 5.42 4.36 -13.01
N GLN A 102 6.02 4.32 -11.82
CA GLN A 102 7.33 3.73 -11.59
C GLN A 102 7.32 2.21 -11.76
N ALA A 103 6.27 1.54 -11.27
CA ALA A 103 6.01 0.14 -11.53
C ALA A 103 5.80 -0.14 -13.02
N GLY A 104 5.01 0.71 -13.70
CA GLY A 104 4.80 0.61 -15.15
C GLY A 104 6.11 0.74 -15.93
N THR A 105 6.94 1.75 -15.63
CA THR A 105 8.25 1.90 -16.28
C THR A 105 9.18 0.73 -15.99
N TRP A 106 9.15 0.19 -14.76
CA TRP A 106 9.96 -0.99 -14.41
C TRP A 106 9.53 -2.23 -15.20
N VAL A 107 8.23 -2.43 -15.40
CA VAL A 107 7.72 -3.54 -16.22
C VAL A 107 8.04 -3.34 -17.71
N LEU A 108 8.03 -2.09 -18.20
CA LEU A 108 8.29 -1.77 -19.61
C LEU A 108 9.77 -1.82 -19.99
N GLU A 109 10.69 -1.91 -19.02
CA GLU A 109 12.09 -2.22 -19.29
C GLU A 109 12.21 -3.64 -19.84
N GLY A 110 12.71 -3.78 -21.07
CA GLY A 110 12.63 -5.02 -21.86
C GLY A 110 13.18 -6.27 -21.17
N GLU A 111 14.21 -6.13 -20.32
CA GLU A 111 14.76 -7.25 -19.54
C GLU A 111 13.80 -7.74 -18.45
N HIS A 112 13.05 -6.83 -17.81
CA HIS A 112 12.09 -7.15 -16.77
C HIS A 112 10.77 -7.66 -17.35
N ALA A 113 10.32 -7.08 -18.47
CA ALA A 113 9.17 -7.58 -19.22
C ALA A 113 9.36 -9.06 -19.60
N GLN A 114 10.51 -9.39 -20.19
CA GLN A 114 10.79 -10.75 -20.63
C GLN A 114 10.85 -11.73 -19.45
N ARG A 115 11.54 -11.38 -18.36
CA ARG A 115 11.57 -12.23 -17.15
C ARG A 115 10.19 -12.45 -16.54
N LEU A 116 9.37 -11.41 -16.50
CA LEU A 116 8.01 -11.51 -15.96
C LEU A 116 7.12 -12.43 -16.81
N VAL A 117 7.27 -12.35 -18.14
CA VAL A 117 6.54 -13.21 -19.08
C VAL A 117 7.06 -14.65 -19.03
N GLU A 118 8.36 -14.88 -18.97
CA GLU A 118 8.95 -16.22 -18.87
C GLU A 118 8.52 -16.92 -17.57
N GLU A 119 8.69 -16.26 -16.42
CA GLU A 119 8.33 -16.84 -15.13
C GLU A 119 6.80 -16.97 -14.97
N GLY A 120 6.07 -15.94 -15.40
CA GLY A 120 4.60 -15.92 -15.37
C GLY A 120 3.99 -17.01 -16.27
N SER A 121 4.53 -17.20 -17.47
CA SER A 121 4.05 -18.24 -18.40
C SER A 121 4.32 -19.65 -17.86
N ARG A 122 5.44 -19.88 -17.18
CA ARG A 122 5.77 -21.15 -16.54
C ARG A 122 4.79 -21.47 -15.41
N ILE A 123 4.53 -20.52 -14.52
CA ILE A 123 3.55 -20.67 -13.43
C ILE A 123 2.15 -20.90 -14.01
N MET A 124 1.77 -20.14 -15.03
CA MET A 124 0.47 -20.28 -15.67
C MET A 124 0.32 -21.64 -16.34
N SER A 125 1.35 -22.12 -17.06
CA SER A 125 1.34 -23.43 -17.72
C SER A 125 1.21 -24.57 -16.71
N ASP A 126 1.99 -24.51 -15.62
CA ASP A 126 1.90 -25.48 -14.52
C ASP A 126 0.51 -25.43 -13.86
N GLY A 127 -0.07 -24.25 -13.67
CA GLY A 127 -1.42 -24.07 -13.15
C GLY A 127 -2.48 -24.66 -14.07
N LEU A 128 -2.44 -24.34 -15.36
CA LEU A 128 -3.40 -24.83 -16.36
C LEU A 128 -3.34 -26.34 -16.53
N SER A 129 -2.14 -26.94 -16.45
CA SER A 129 -1.96 -28.40 -16.55
C SER A 129 -2.69 -29.17 -15.43
N ARG A 130 -3.00 -28.51 -14.31
CA ARG A 130 -3.71 -29.09 -13.17
C ARG A 130 -5.22 -28.90 -13.22
N ILE A 131 -5.73 -28.07 -14.14
CA ILE A 131 -7.17 -27.82 -14.28
C ILE A 131 -7.81 -29.00 -14.99
N ARG A 132 -8.84 -29.58 -14.37
CA ARG A 132 -9.62 -30.67 -14.98
C ARG A 132 -10.64 -30.08 -15.94
N ARG A 133 -10.93 -30.81 -17.04
CA ARG A 133 -11.90 -30.36 -18.07
C ARG A 133 -13.29 -30.06 -17.49
N THR A 134 -13.72 -30.79 -16.46
CA THR A 134 -15.01 -30.60 -15.79
C THR A 134 -15.09 -29.26 -15.05
N ASP A 135 -13.99 -28.81 -14.46
CA ASP A 135 -13.94 -27.54 -13.72
C ASP A 135 -14.05 -26.35 -14.70
N VAL A 136 -13.45 -26.45 -15.89
CA VAL A 136 -13.58 -25.44 -16.96
C VAL A 136 -15.02 -25.33 -17.45
N ALA A 137 -15.66 -26.46 -17.72
CA ALA A 137 -17.04 -26.49 -18.20
C ALA A 137 -18.02 -25.87 -17.20
N ALA A 138 -17.83 -26.15 -15.89
CA ALA A 138 -18.63 -25.56 -14.82
C ALA A 138 -18.43 -24.04 -14.74
N VAL A 139 -17.19 -23.55 -14.77
CA VAL A 139 -16.92 -22.09 -14.72
C VAL A 139 -17.52 -21.37 -15.93
N VAL A 140 -17.38 -21.93 -17.13
CA VAL A 140 -17.93 -21.32 -18.35
C VAL A 140 -19.45 -21.26 -18.29
N GLN A 141 -20.12 -22.37 -17.94
CA GLN A 141 -21.58 -22.45 -17.95
C GLN A 141 -22.24 -21.73 -16.76
N GLU A 142 -21.64 -21.77 -15.58
CA GLU A 142 -22.25 -21.25 -14.35
C GLU A 142 -21.86 -19.81 -14.05
N ALA A 143 -20.68 -19.36 -14.47
CA ALA A 143 -20.19 -18.01 -14.14
C ALA A 143 -20.12 -17.08 -15.36
N LEU A 144 -19.70 -17.59 -16.53
CA LEU A 144 -19.40 -16.76 -17.68
C LEU A 144 -20.62 -16.51 -18.56
N VAL A 145 -21.34 -17.58 -18.94
CA VAL A 145 -22.53 -17.50 -19.81
C VAL A 145 -23.65 -16.63 -19.22
N PRO A 146 -24.02 -16.77 -17.92
CA PRO A 146 -25.10 -15.95 -17.36
C PRO A 146 -24.77 -14.46 -17.35
N ARG A 147 -23.53 -14.10 -17.01
CA ARG A 147 -23.08 -12.70 -17.01
C ARG A 147 -23.03 -12.07 -18.40
N MET A 148 -22.62 -12.82 -19.41
CA MET A 148 -22.63 -12.33 -20.80
C MET A 148 -24.05 -12.16 -21.36
N ALA A 149 -25.02 -12.90 -20.82
CA ALA A 149 -26.41 -12.79 -21.22
C ALA A 149 -27.13 -11.62 -20.52
N GLU A 150 -26.73 -11.28 -19.30
CA GLU A 150 -27.38 -10.24 -18.48
C GLU A 150 -26.82 -8.82 -18.72
N GLU A 151 -25.51 -8.68 -18.98
CA GLU A 151 -24.88 -7.38 -19.22
C GLU A 151 -24.32 -7.25 -20.65
N PRO A 152 -24.64 -6.18 -21.39
CA PRO A 152 -24.02 -5.90 -22.68
C PRO A 152 -22.57 -5.45 -22.47
N LEU A 153 -21.66 -6.42 -22.32
CA LEU A 153 -20.21 -6.21 -22.22
C LEU A 153 -19.57 -5.74 -23.54
N ALA A 154 -20.31 -5.86 -24.64
CA ALA A 154 -19.83 -5.58 -25.99
C ALA A 154 -19.23 -4.18 -26.21
N PRO A 155 -19.79 -3.07 -25.69
CA PRO A 155 -19.24 -1.74 -25.91
C PRO A 155 -17.91 -1.53 -25.18
N VAL A 156 -17.81 -1.99 -23.93
CA VAL A 156 -16.60 -1.86 -23.10
C VAL A 156 -15.48 -2.75 -23.66
N ALA A 157 -15.81 -3.99 -24.00
CA ALA A 157 -14.86 -4.90 -24.64
C ALA A 157 -14.41 -4.37 -26.00
N GLY A 158 -15.33 -3.81 -26.81
CA GLY A 158 -15.01 -3.22 -28.11
C GLY A 158 -14.07 -2.02 -28.00
N GLN A 159 -14.27 -1.15 -27.01
CA GLN A 159 -13.40 0.00 -26.79
C GLN A 159 -11.97 -0.43 -26.41
N LEU A 160 -11.84 -1.38 -25.48
CA LEU A 160 -10.54 -1.93 -25.07
C LEU A 160 -9.84 -2.68 -26.20
N LEU A 161 -10.58 -3.51 -26.95
CA LEU A 161 -10.04 -4.23 -28.10
C LEU A 161 -9.61 -3.29 -29.22
N GLY A 162 -10.36 -2.20 -29.44
CA GLY A 162 -10.01 -1.17 -30.41
C GLY A 162 -8.65 -0.54 -30.11
N GLU A 163 -8.42 -0.16 -28.85
CA GLU A 163 -7.16 0.45 -28.39
C GLU A 163 -5.98 -0.52 -28.51
N ILE A 164 -6.17 -1.79 -28.14
CA ILE A 164 -5.15 -2.86 -28.31
C ILE A 164 -4.82 -3.11 -29.80
N VAL A 165 -5.81 -2.99 -30.68
CA VAL A 165 -5.61 -3.16 -32.12
C VAL A 165 -4.86 -1.97 -32.70
N GLU A 166 -5.23 -0.75 -32.31
CA GLU A 166 -4.58 0.49 -32.73
C GLU A 166 -3.10 0.54 -32.32
N ASP A 167 -2.80 0.12 -31.09
CA ASP A 167 -1.44 0.03 -30.55
C ASP A 167 -0.63 -1.19 -31.08
N ARG A 168 -1.22 -2.01 -31.96
CA ARG A 168 -0.64 -3.27 -32.49
C ARG A 168 -0.18 -4.27 -31.43
N ALA A 169 -0.61 -4.11 -30.18
CA ALA A 169 -0.26 -5.00 -29.08
C ALA A 169 -0.75 -6.45 -29.29
N HIS A 170 -1.78 -6.65 -30.12
CA HIS A 170 -2.31 -7.97 -30.47
C HIS A 170 -1.41 -8.82 -31.39
N SER A 171 -0.47 -8.22 -32.12
CA SER A 171 0.28 -8.90 -33.19
C SER A 171 0.98 -10.17 -32.70
N GLY A 172 1.69 -10.08 -31.57
CA GLY A 172 2.40 -11.24 -31.00
C GLY A 172 1.47 -12.38 -30.53
N LEU A 173 0.26 -12.05 -30.07
CA LEU A 173 -0.73 -13.06 -29.70
C LEU A 173 -1.29 -13.77 -30.94
N VAL A 174 -1.59 -13.02 -32.00
CA VAL A 174 -2.10 -13.57 -33.27
C VAL A 174 -1.07 -14.48 -33.91
N ASP A 175 0.20 -14.07 -33.93
CA ASP A 175 1.31 -14.88 -34.45
C ASP A 175 1.44 -16.19 -33.65
N LEU A 176 1.44 -16.11 -32.32
CA LEU A 176 1.49 -17.30 -31.45
C LEU A 176 0.31 -18.25 -31.68
N MET A 177 -0.91 -17.72 -31.78
CA MET A 177 -2.10 -18.53 -32.04
C MET A 177 -2.03 -19.21 -33.41
N THR A 178 -1.55 -18.49 -34.42
CA THR A 178 -1.38 -19.01 -35.78
C THR A 178 -0.34 -20.14 -35.80
N ASP A 179 0.79 -19.95 -35.12
CA ASP A 179 1.83 -20.97 -34.99
C ASP A 179 1.38 -22.21 -34.20
N GLU A 180 0.59 -22.04 -33.13
CA GLU A 180 0.04 -23.18 -32.40
C GLU A 180 -1.02 -23.90 -33.22
N LEU A 181 -1.90 -23.18 -33.92
CA LEU A 181 -2.87 -23.76 -34.85
C LEU A 181 -2.17 -24.59 -35.93
N LEU A 182 -1.11 -24.05 -36.53
CA LEU A 182 -0.32 -24.76 -37.54
C LEU A 182 0.34 -26.02 -36.96
N ARG A 183 0.92 -25.93 -35.75
CA ARG A 183 1.51 -27.08 -35.05
C ARG A 183 0.48 -28.12 -34.63
N TRP A 184 -0.73 -27.71 -34.26
CA TRP A 184 -1.84 -28.61 -33.94
C TRP A 184 -2.34 -29.32 -35.20
N LEU A 185 -2.49 -28.57 -36.30
CA LEU A 185 -2.90 -29.11 -37.60
C LEU A 185 -1.90 -30.16 -38.09
N GLY A 186 -0.59 -29.90 -37.95
CA GLY A 186 0.46 -30.87 -38.29
C GLY A 186 0.47 -32.12 -37.39
N ARG A 187 0.00 -32.02 -36.14
CA ARG A 187 -0.08 -33.15 -35.20
C ARG A 187 -1.35 -34.00 -35.36
N ASN A 188 -2.45 -33.39 -35.82
CA ASN A 188 -3.77 -34.03 -35.91
C ASN A 188 -4.28 -34.10 -37.36
N GLY A 189 -3.36 -34.18 -38.32
CA GLY A 189 -3.68 -34.15 -39.74
C GLY A 189 -4.74 -35.18 -40.15
N SER A 190 -4.67 -36.41 -39.62
CA SER A 190 -5.62 -37.49 -39.90
C SER A 190 -7.04 -37.20 -39.41
N ASP A 191 -7.18 -36.59 -38.23
CA ASP A 191 -8.49 -36.27 -37.65
C ASP A 191 -9.15 -35.11 -38.39
N VAL A 192 -8.34 -34.15 -38.82
CA VAL A 192 -8.81 -33.02 -39.62
C VAL A 192 -9.19 -33.46 -41.01
N LEU A 193 -8.39 -34.35 -41.64
CA LEU A 193 -8.71 -34.94 -42.93
C LEU A 193 -10.03 -35.70 -42.85
N ALA A 194 -10.24 -36.51 -41.81
CA ALA A 194 -11.48 -37.25 -41.59
C ALA A 194 -12.72 -36.33 -41.45
N ILE A 195 -12.60 -35.22 -40.70
CA ILE A 195 -13.68 -34.23 -40.56
C ILE A 195 -13.97 -33.51 -41.89
N VAL A 196 -12.92 -33.22 -42.65
CA VAL A 196 -13.03 -32.56 -43.96
C VAL A 196 -13.64 -33.52 -44.98
N GLU A 197 -13.22 -34.78 -45.03
CA GLU A 197 -13.79 -35.83 -45.87
C GLU A 197 -15.28 -36.08 -45.56
N GLU A 198 -15.65 -36.16 -44.28
CA GLU A 198 -17.04 -36.37 -43.85
C GLU A 198 -17.96 -35.22 -44.28
N ARG A 199 -17.41 -34.01 -44.41
CA ARG A 199 -18.12 -32.81 -44.87
C ARG A 199 -17.77 -32.39 -46.30
N ALA A 200 -16.97 -33.18 -47.02
CA ALA A 200 -16.45 -32.82 -48.32
C ALA A 200 -17.58 -32.86 -49.36
N PRO A 201 -17.73 -31.80 -50.17
CA PRO A 201 -18.64 -31.84 -51.31
C PRO A 201 -18.25 -32.94 -52.31
N TRP A 202 -19.23 -33.45 -53.06
CA TRP A 202 -19.06 -34.52 -54.06
C TRP A 202 -18.05 -34.22 -55.20
N TRP A 203 -17.57 -32.99 -55.32
CA TRP A 203 -16.62 -32.53 -56.34
C TRP A 203 -15.17 -32.45 -55.85
N THR A 204 -14.89 -32.88 -54.61
CA THR A 204 -13.55 -32.77 -54.02
C THR A 204 -12.63 -33.86 -54.60
N PRO A 205 -11.49 -33.51 -55.19
CA PRO A 205 -10.59 -34.47 -55.83
C PRO A 205 -9.90 -35.41 -54.83
N GLN A 206 -10.17 -36.71 -54.92
CA GLN A 206 -9.67 -37.78 -54.02
C GLN A 206 -8.18 -38.14 -54.19
N TRP A 207 -7.44 -37.48 -55.07
CA TRP A 207 -6.02 -37.80 -55.35
C TRP A 207 -5.04 -37.09 -54.40
N LEU A 208 -5.53 -36.31 -53.43
CA LEU A 208 -4.71 -35.72 -52.38
C LEU A 208 -4.50 -36.64 -51.16
N ASP A 209 -5.21 -37.76 -51.07
CA ASP A 209 -5.21 -38.67 -49.90
C ASP A 209 -4.06 -39.70 -49.87
N GLU A 210 -3.25 -39.80 -50.92
CA GLU A 210 -2.13 -40.75 -50.97
C GLU A 210 -0.77 -40.04 -50.88
N LYS A 211 -0.29 -39.78 -49.65
CA LYS A 211 1.13 -39.82 -49.29
C LYS A 211 1.40 -39.90 -47.80
#